data_AF-A0AAV9LVJ0-F1
#
_entry.id   AF-A0AAV9LVJ0-F1
#
_cell.length_a   1.000
_cell.length_b   1.000
_cell.length_c   1.000
_cell.angle_alpha   90.00
_cell.angle_beta   90.00
_cell.angle_gamma   90.00
#
_symmetry.space_group_name_H-M   'P 1'
#
loop_
_entity.id
_entity.type
_entity.pdbx_description
1 polymer ?
#
loop_
_entity_poly.entity_id
_entity_poly.type
_entity_poly.pdbx_seq_one_letter_code
_entity_poly.pdbx_strand_id
1 'polypeptide(L)' 'MYIINYKPVILKQWTTSFNFEYEVLKVIPQWVRFPNLPLNCWGPKSLSRISTILGKPICTDECTTNLEHISYA' A
#
# COMPACT_ATOMS: atom_id res chain seq x y z
N MET A 1 -1.77 -1.17 12.11
CA MET A 1 -2.78 -2.02 11.45
C MET A 1 -3.18 -3.09 12.44
N TYR A 2 -4.46 -3.13 12.83
CA TYR A 2 -4.95 -4.08 13.83
C TYR A 2 -5.57 -5.27 13.12
N ILE A 3 -5.52 -6.45 13.74
CA ILE A 3 -6.12 -7.68 13.20
C ILE A 3 -7.09 -8.21 14.25
N ILE A 4 -8.36 -8.35 13.88
CA ILE A 4 -9.42 -8.93 14.72
C ILE A 4 -9.99 -10.11 13.96
N ASN A 5 -9.98 -11.31 14.55
CA ASN A 5 -10.45 -12.54 13.91
C ASN A 5 -9.83 -12.77 12.51
N TYR A 6 -8.52 -12.58 12.38
CA TYR A 6 -7.76 -12.68 11.12
C TYR A 6 -8.17 -11.68 10.03
N LYS A 7 -8.99 -10.68 10.36
CA LYS A 7 -9.39 -9.62 9.45
C LYS A 7 -8.68 -8.33 9.81
N PRO A 8 -8.03 -7.66 8.84
CA PRO A 8 -7.42 -6.37 9.09
C PRO A 8 -8.49 -5.31 9.36
N VAL A 9 -8.23 -4.47 10.34
CA VAL A 9 -9.11 -3.36 10.75
C VAL A 9 -8.35 -2.05 10.64
N ILE A 10 -8.97 -1.08 9.98
CA ILE A 10 -8.48 0.30 9.91
C ILE A 10 -9.17 1.07 11.03
N LEU A 11 -8.38 1.58 11.97
CA LEU A 11 -8.87 2.46 13.02
C LEU A 11 -8.70 3.90 12.58
N LYS A 12 -9.74 4.70 12.80
CA LYS A 12 -9.72 6.13 12.61
C LYS A 12 -10.13 6.79 13.92
N GLN A 13 -9.36 7.76 14.38
CA GLN A 13 -9.68 8.50 15.59
C GLN A 13 -10.98 9.29 15.37
N TRP A 14 -11.90 9.17 16.31
CA TRP A 14 -13.14 9.94 16.28
C TRP A 14 -12.87 11.41 16.56
N THR A 15 -13.57 12.29 15.86
CA THR A 15 -13.57 13.73 16.06
C THR A 15 -15.01 14.25 16.09
N THR A 16 -15.25 15.40 16.73
CA THR A 16 -16.59 16.02 16.79
C THR A 16 -17.12 16.44 15.42
N SER A 17 -16.23 16.65 14.45
CA SER A 17 -16.55 16.97 13.06
C SER A 17 -16.70 15.74 12.16
N PHE A 18 -16.61 14.53 12.73
CA PHE A 18 -16.63 13.30 11.95
C PHE A 18 -17.95 13.11 11.20
N ASN A 19 -17.87 12.91 9.88
CA ASN A 19 -19.05 12.65 9.05
C ASN A 19 -18.89 11.36 8.25
N PHE A 20 -19.78 10.39 8.50
CA PHE A 20 -19.76 9.08 7.86
C PHE A 20 -19.88 9.12 6.33
N GLU A 21 -20.61 10.07 5.73
CA GLU A 21 -20.80 10.13 4.28
C GLU A 21 -19.52 10.55 3.53
N TYR A 22 -18.71 11.40 4.17
CA TYR A 22 -17.45 11.89 3.62
C TYR A 22 -16.26 11.07 4.06
N GLU A 23 -16.31 10.47 5.25
CA GLU A 23 -15.17 9.83 5.90
C GLU A 23 -15.20 8.30 5.89
N VAL A 24 -16.30 7.68 5.44
CA VAL A 24 -16.27 6.27 5.04
C VAL A 24 -15.16 6.11 4.01
N LEU A 25 -14.24 5.19 4.28
CA LEU A 25 -13.13 4.85 3.39
C LEU A 25 -13.69 4.22 2.11
N LYS A 26 -14.06 5.05 1.13
CA LYS A 26 -14.53 4.62 -0.19
C LYS A 26 -13.43 3.92 -0.98
N VAL A 27 -12.17 4.23 -0.67
CA VAL A 27 -10.99 3.59 -1.24
C VAL A 27 -10.10 3.14 -0.08
N ILE A 28 -9.88 1.84 0.02
CA ILE A 28 -8.97 1.25 1.00
C ILE A 28 -7.65 0.97 0.30
N PRO A 29 -6.52 1.60 0.69
CA PRO A 29 -5.22 1.25 0.16
C PRO A 29 -4.89 -0.19 0.57
N GLN A 30 -4.75 -1.08 -0.41
CA GLN A 30 -4.31 -2.44 -0.17
C GLN A 30 -2.80 -2.51 -0.31
N TRP A 31 -2.11 -2.83 0.79
CA TRP A 31 -0.67 -3.09 0.77
C TRP A 31 -0.43 -4.44 0.10
N VAL A 32 0.25 -4.41 -1.05
CA VAL A 32 0.66 -5.59 -1.80
C VAL A 32 2.17 -5.78 -1.66
N ARG A 33 2.57 -7.02 -1.40
CA ARG A 33 3.99 -7.42 -1.39
C ARG A 33 4.22 -8.34 -2.57
N PHE A 34 5.39 -8.22 -3.19
CA PHE A 34 5.81 -9.09 -4.28
C PHE A 34 6.98 -9.98 -3.82
N PRO A 35 6.69 -11.03 -3.02
CA PRO A 35 7.75 -11.95 -2.60
C PRO A 35 8.36 -12.61 -3.84
N ASN A 36 9.69 -12.69 -3.87
CA ASN A 36 10.47 -13.28 -4.96
C ASN A 36 10.34 -12.57 -6.33
N LEU A 37 9.96 -11.28 -6.34
CA LEU A 37 10.01 -10.50 -7.57
C LEU A 37 11.48 -10.37 -8.03
N PRO A 38 11.84 -10.83 -9.25
CA PRO A 38 13.21 -10.75 -9.75
C PRO A 38 13.75 -9.32 -9.72
N LEU A 39 15.05 -9.15 -9.43
CA LEU A 39 15.68 -7.82 -9.26
C LEU A 39 15.46 -6.89 -10.47
N ASN A 40 15.52 -7.44 -11.68
CA ASN A 40 15.27 -6.72 -12.94
C ASN A 40 13.83 -6.21 -13.10
N CYS A 41 12.88 -6.72 -12.30
CA CYS A 41 11.48 -6.30 -12.31
C CYS A 41 11.18 -5.17 -11.32
N TRP A 42 12.14 -4.75 -10.49
CA TRP A 42 11.97 -3.62 -9.57
C TRP A 42 12.12 -2.25 -10.23
N GLY A 43 12.47 -2.19 -11.52
CA GLY A 43 12.51 -0.93 -12.25
C GLY A 43 11.13 -0.27 -12.40
N PRO A 44 11.08 1.07 -12.53
CA PRO A 44 9.83 1.84 -12.53
C PRO A 44 8.84 1.41 -13.63
N LYS A 45 9.34 1.03 -14.82
CA LYS A 45 8.50 0.55 -15.92
C LYS A 45 7.82 -0.78 -15.61
N SER A 46 8.53 -1.70 -14.98
CA SER A 46 8.03 -3.02 -14.60
C SER A 46 7.02 -2.89 -13.46
N LEU A 47 7.36 -2.13 -12.41
CA LEU A 47 6.46 -1.86 -11.29
C LEU A 47 5.19 -1.11 -11.72
N SER A 48 5.30 -0.11 -12.60
CA SER A 48 4.15 0.60 -13.16
C SER A 48 3.19 -0.34 -13.91
N ARG A 49 3.74 -1.30 -14.65
CA ARG A 49 2.92 -2.29 -15.37
C ARG A 49 2.21 -3.25 -14.42
N ILE A 50 2.89 -3.70 -13.36
CA ILE A 50 2.30 -4.57 -12.33
C ILE A 50 1.23 -3.81 -11.55
N SER A 51 1.50 -2.57 -11.13
CA SER A 51 0.55 -1.78 -10.35
C SER A 51 -0.74 -1.50 -11.13
N THR A 52 -0.65 -1.27 -12.44
CA THR A 52 -1.81 -1.07 -13.31
C THR A 52 -2.82 -2.24 -13.23
N ILE A 53 -2.35 -3.48 -13.05
CA ILE A 53 -3.22 -4.66 -12.92
C ILE A 53 -4.00 -4.62 -11.59
N LEU A 54 -3.37 -4.07 -10.54
CA LEU A 54 -3.94 -3.98 -9.20
C LEU A 54 -4.83 -2.75 -9.03
N GLY A 55 -4.65 -1.72 -9.87
CA GLY A 55 -5.43 -0.50 -9.89
C GLY A 55 -4.56 0.74 -10.05
N LYS A 56 -5.08 1.90 -9.63
CA LYS A 56 -4.28 3.13 -9.58
C LYS A 56 -3.51 3.16 -8.25
N PRO A 57 -2.18 3.03 -8.24
CA PRO A 57 -1.41 3.13 -7.00
C PRO A 57 -1.61 4.51 -6.38
N ILE A 58 -1.85 4.54 -5.06
CA ILE A 58 -2.09 5.78 -4.29
C ILE A 58 -0.78 6.36 -3.77
N CYS A 59 0.17 5.49 -3.40
CA CYS A 59 1.48 5.84 -2.88
C CYS A 59 2.44 4.66 -3.07
N THR A 60 3.71 4.93 -3.31
CA THR A 60 4.82 3.99 -3.22
C THR A 60 5.69 4.39 -2.03
N ASP A 61 6.17 3.43 -1.25
CA ASP A 61 7.09 3.75 -0.16
C ASP A 61 8.43 4.27 -0.71
N GLU A 62 9.13 5.05 0.10
CA GLU A 62 10.37 5.74 -0.27
C GLU A 62 11.47 4.75 -0.66
N CYS A 63 11.56 3.59 0.02
CA CYS A 63 12.54 2.55 -0.29
C CYS A 63 12.31 1.95 -1.70
N THR A 64 11.06 1.66 -2.07
CA THR A 64 10.70 1.19 -3.42
C THR A 64 10.95 2.28 -4.47
N THR A 65 10.73 3.55 -4.12
CA THR A 65 10.91 4.68 -5.03
C THR A 65 12.39 4.93 -5.34
N ASN A 66 13.24 4.84 -4.33
CA ASN A 66 14.68 5.07 -4.46
C ASN A 66 15.44 3.81 -4.87
N LEU A 67 14.77 2.66 -5.02
CA LEU A 67 15.41 1.36 -5.28
C LEU A 67 16.50 1.05 -4.23
N GLU A 68 16.37 1.62 -3.04
CA GLU A 68 17.29 1.41 -1.93
C GLU A 68 16.93 0.08 -1.27
N HIS A 69 17.32 -1.00 -1.95
CA HIS A 69 17.47 -2.29 -1.30
C HIS A 69 18.61 -2.15 -0.29
N ILE A 70 18.29 -1.63 0.90
CA ILE A 70 19.22 -1.63 2.03
C ILE A 70 19.64 -3.09 2.20
N SER A 71 20.91 -3.34 1.91
CA SER A 71 21.63 -4.55 2.24
C SER A 71 21.49 -4.77 3.75
N TYR A 72 20.52 -5.58 4.15
CA TYR A 72 20.49 -6.15 5.48
C TYR A 72 21.50 -7.30 5.50
N ALA A 73 22.55 -7.14 6.30
CA ALA A 73 23.51 -8.18 6.66
C ALA A 73 23.02 -8.91 7.92
#